data_AF-A0A6P3WBI5-F1
#
_entry.id   AF-A0A6P3WBI5-F1
#
_cell.length_a   1.000
_cell.length_b   1.000
_cell.length_c   1.000
_cell.angle_alpha   90.00
_cell.angle_beta   90.00
_cell.angle_gamma   90.00
#
_symmetry.space_group_name_H-M   'P 1'
#
loop_
_entity.id
_entity.type
_entity.pdbx_description
1 polymer ?
#
loop_
_entity_poly.entity_id
_entity_poly.type
_entity_poly.pdbx_seq_one_letter_code
_entity_poly.pdbx_strand_id
1 'polypeptide(L)'
;MEQINLEDYFRLIFEEDILKLPVQRQNINSSATRFWEKRREVDLVGASLKSKRHEFDGVCEKLRERKENLWKKEEKMKEALLKFDKFIKENDAKRSRGIRKAELQRVAVAQKEKELEDLKQEYSILLSRREKLQNRVTRATVYHLFLATVGKMSKKFEDIPHLISRFDTLLVTRDQLQEHGRGTDTKTEGERTELRRYVNEQNSVLLQLNNTLSERQTELDSVLSEACRWEYTWNHIQATAAKETLMLGQIKFATLNLYHFIGGDTGKEEGVQIEDTVDQLEKIHLFIQDLVDITGDSRF
;
A
#
# COMPACT_ATOMS: atom_id res chain seq x y z
N MET A 1 -35.18 -18.42 -105.25
CA MET A 1 -35.35 -19.57 -106.15
C MET A 1 -36.33 -19.15 -107.23
N GLU A 2 -35.83 -18.41 -108.21
CA GLU A 2 -36.53 -18.20 -109.47
C GLU A 2 -36.38 -19.50 -110.26
N GLN A 3 -37.47 -20.26 -110.40
CA GLN A 3 -37.57 -21.22 -111.49
C GLN A 3 -37.88 -20.41 -112.75
N ILE A 4 -36.87 -19.74 -113.31
CA ILE A 4 -36.97 -19.24 -114.67
C ILE A 4 -36.63 -20.42 -115.57
N ASN A 5 -37.67 -20.89 -116.23
CA ASN A 5 -37.72 -21.96 -117.20
C ASN A 5 -36.67 -21.72 -118.29
N LEU A 6 -35.59 -22.52 -118.30
CA LEU A 6 -34.54 -22.43 -119.33
C LEU A 6 -35.12 -22.57 -120.75
N GLU A 7 -36.28 -23.21 -120.88
CA GLU A 7 -36.94 -23.44 -122.15
C GLU A 7 -37.49 -22.14 -122.78
N ASP A 8 -37.96 -21.18 -121.97
CA ASP A 8 -38.39 -19.86 -122.47
C ASP A 8 -37.19 -18.97 -122.84
N TYR A 9 -36.07 -19.10 -122.10
CA TYR A 9 -34.82 -18.41 -122.42
C TYR A 9 -34.21 -18.90 -123.74
N PHE A 10 -34.21 -20.21 -123.98
CA PHE A 10 -33.76 -20.76 -125.26
C PHE A 10 -34.74 -20.47 -126.39
N ARG A 11 -36.06 -20.43 -126.15
CA ARG A 11 -37.03 -20.09 -127.19
C ARG A 11 -36.87 -18.64 -127.67
N LEU A 12 -36.64 -17.69 -126.76
CA LEU A 12 -36.43 -16.28 -127.11
C LEU A 12 -35.12 -16.04 -127.89
N ILE A 13 -34.04 -16.71 -127.48
CA ILE A 13 -32.74 -16.58 -128.15
C ILE A 13 -32.72 -17.33 -129.49
N PHE A 14 -33.34 -18.51 -129.58
CA PHE A 14 -33.39 -19.25 -130.85
C PHE A 14 -34.41 -18.68 -131.84
N GLU A 15 -35.51 -18.06 -131.41
CA GLU A 15 -36.41 -17.34 -132.33
C GLU A 15 -35.76 -16.07 -132.91
N GLU A 16 -34.89 -15.37 -132.16
CA GLU A 16 -34.13 -14.23 -132.70
C GLU A 16 -32.99 -14.65 -133.64
N ASP A 17 -32.37 -15.82 -133.43
CA ASP A 17 -31.20 -16.25 -134.20
C ASP A 17 -31.52 -17.16 -135.42
N ILE A 18 -32.68 -17.82 -135.49
CA ILE A 18 -33.07 -18.62 -136.68
C ILE A 18 -33.54 -17.74 -137.86
N LEU A 19 -33.92 -16.48 -137.63
CA LEU A 19 -34.29 -15.52 -138.68
C LEU A 19 -33.10 -14.86 -139.39
N LYS A 20 -31.85 -15.23 -139.08
CA LYS A 20 -30.63 -14.69 -139.70
C LYS A 20 -29.77 -15.73 -140.42
N LEU A 21 -30.38 -16.70 -141.08
CA LEU A 21 -29.71 -17.55 -142.07
C LEU A 21 -29.88 -16.95 -143.49
N PRO A 22 -28.79 -16.55 -144.18
CA PRO A 22 -28.90 -16.09 -145.56
C PRO A 22 -29.08 -17.30 -146.48
N VAL A 23 -30.30 -17.53 -146.96
CA VAL A 23 -30.55 -18.43 -148.09
C VAL A 23 -29.81 -17.88 -149.31
N GLN A 24 -28.84 -18.64 -149.80
CA GLN A 24 -28.09 -18.36 -151.02
C GLN A 24 -29.04 -18.27 -152.23
N ARG A 25 -29.45 -17.07 -152.59
CA ARG A 25 -29.81 -16.74 -153.98
C ARG A 25 -28.57 -16.15 -154.63
N GLN A 26 -28.13 -16.76 -155.72
CA GLN A 26 -26.91 -16.37 -156.43
C GLN A 26 -26.93 -14.88 -156.77
N ASN A 27 -25.82 -14.26 -156.39
CA ASN A 27 -25.55 -12.84 -156.49
C ASN A 27 -25.09 -12.53 -157.92
N ILE A 28 -25.89 -11.78 -158.67
CA ILE A 28 -25.33 -10.88 -159.67
C ILE A 28 -25.19 -9.54 -158.95
N ASN A 29 -24.17 -9.33 -158.11
CA ASN A 29 -23.76 -8.00 -157.64
C ASN A 29 -22.26 -7.94 -157.28
N SER A 30 -21.65 -6.79 -157.59
CA SER A 30 -20.23 -6.49 -157.74
C SER A 30 -19.41 -6.39 -156.43
N SER A 31 -18.08 -6.61 -156.55
CA SER A 31 -17.02 -6.52 -155.52
C SER A 31 -17.04 -5.26 -154.65
N ALA A 32 -17.69 -4.18 -155.09
CA ALA A 32 -17.82 -2.95 -154.33
C ALA A 32 -18.71 -3.11 -153.09
N THR A 33 -19.79 -3.89 -153.15
CA THR A 33 -20.82 -3.94 -152.08
C THR A 33 -20.33 -4.66 -150.82
N ARG A 34 -19.51 -5.72 -150.96
CA ARG A 34 -18.89 -6.43 -149.82
C ARG A 34 -17.87 -5.58 -149.07
N PHE A 35 -17.13 -4.73 -149.78
CA PHE A 35 -16.19 -3.79 -149.16
C PHE A 35 -16.93 -2.79 -148.29
N TRP A 36 -18.05 -2.24 -148.78
CA TRP A 36 -18.89 -1.31 -148.02
C TRP A 36 -19.59 -1.98 -146.82
N GLU A 37 -20.00 -3.24 -146.92
CA GLU A 37 -20.54 -4.00 -145.78
C GLU A 37 -19.48 -4.30 -144.71
N LYS A 38 -18.28 -4.77 -145.10
CA LYS A 38 -17.17 -4.97 -144.15
C LYS A 38 -16.67 -3.66 -143.53
N ARG A 39 -16.68 -2.56 -144.29
CA ARG A 39 -16.40 -1.22 -143.76
C ARG A 39 -17.44 -0.79 -142.74
N ARG A 40 -18.74 -1.02 -143.03
CA ARG A 40 -19.85 -0.75 -142.11
C ARG A 40 -19.77 -1.61 -140.84
N GLU A 41 -19.38 -2.89 -140.95
CA GLU A 41 -19.13 -3.76 -139.78
C GLU A 41 -17.96 -3.26 -138.93
N VAL A 42 -16.84 -2.87 -139.55
CA VAL A 42 -15.69 -2.30 -138.84
C VAL A 42 -16.05 -0.97 -138.16
N ASP A 43 -16.83 -0.12 -138.82
CA ASP A 43 -17.31 1.14 -138.24
C ASP A 43 -18.31 0.91 -137.10
N LEU A 44 -19.19 -0.10 -137.21
CA LEU A 44 -20.11 -0.50 -136.13
C LEU A 44 -19.38 -1.09 -134.92
N VAL A 45 -18.41 -1.98 -135.14
CA VAL A 45 -17.56 -2.54 -134.07
C VAL A 45 -16.67 -1.45 -133.48
N GLY A 46 -16.15 -0.54 -134.29
CA GLY A 46 -15.39 0.63 -133.84
C GLY A 46 -16.24 1.59 -132.99
N ALA A 47 -17.50 1.83 -133.35
CA ALA A 47 -18.44 2.61 -132.56
C ALA A 47 -18.82 1.90 -131.25
N SER A 48 -19.06 0.58 -131.28
CA SER A 48 -19.34 -0.23 -130.08
C SER A 48 -18.14 -0.27 -129.13
N LEU A 49 -16.92 -0.40 -129.65
CA LEU A 49 -15.69 -0.38 -128.85
C LEU A 49 -15.43 1.00 -128.24
N LYS A 50 -15.74 2.09 -128.96
CA LYS A 50 -15.71 3.46 -128.41
C LYS A 50 -16.73 3.65 -127.29
N SER A 51 -17.95 3.13 -127.47
CA SER A 51 -18.99 3.16 -126.43
C SER A 51 -18.56 2.36 -125.19
N LYS A 52 -18.05 1.14 -125.34
CA LYS A 52 -17.52 0.33 -124.23
C LYS A 52 -16.30 0.94 -123.55
N ARG A 53 -15.42 1.62 -124.31
CA ARG A 53 -14.31 2.38 -123.74
C ARG A 53 -14.80 3.57 -122.91
N HIS A 54 -15.80 4.32 -123.39
CA HIS A 54 -16.42 5.39 -122.60
C HIS A 54 -17.12 4.87 -121.34
N GLU A 55 -17.81 3.73 -121.41
CA GLU A 55 -18.38 3.06 -120.24
C GLU A 55 -17.30 2.64 -119.24
N PHE A 56 -16.21 2.03 -119.71
CA PHE A 56 -15.09 1.61 -118.88
C PHE A 56 -14.38 2.81 -118.22
N ASP A 57 -14.11 3.88 -118.98
CA ASP A 57 -13.53 5.11 -118.46
C ASP A 57 -14.45 5.75 -117.40
N GLY A 58 -15.77 5.74 -117.63
CA GLY A 58 -16.76 6.20 -116.66
C GLY A 58 -16.80 5.36 -115.38
N VAL A 59 -16.64 4.04 -115.47
CA VAL A 59 -16.53 3.14 -114.30
C VAL A 59 -15.21 3.35 -113.57
N CYS A 60 -14.10 3.50 -114.28
CA CYS A 60 -12.79 3.81 -113.70
C CYS A 60 -12.83 5.14 -112.94
N GLU A 61 -13.50 6.15 -113.47
CA GLU A 61 -13.60 7.45 -112.79
C GLU A 61 -14.44 7.38 -111.51
N LYS A 62 -15.58 6.67 -111.54
CA LYS A 62 -16.38 6.41 -110.33
C LYS A 62 -15.60 5.61 -109.29
N LEU A 63 -14.80 4.62 -109.70
CA LEU A 63 -13.94 3.86 -108.80
C LEU A 63 -12.83 4.74 -108.20
N ARG A 64 -12.24 5.64 -109.00
CA ARG A 64 -11.23 6.60 -108.55
C ARG A 64 -11.81 7.56 -107.52
N GLU A 65 -12.99 8.12 -107.80
CA GLU A 65 -13.72 8.99 -106.88
C GLU A 65 -14.10 8.24 -105.58
N ARG A 66 -14.56 7.00 -105.69
CA ARG A 66 -14.88 6.17 -104.51
C ARG A 66 -13.64 5.87 -103.67
N LYS A 67 -12.51 5.57 -104.31
CA LYS A 67 -11.22 5.35 -103.63
C LYS A 67 -10.77 6.61 -102.89
N GLU A 68 -10.84 7.76 -103.55
CA GLU A 68 -10.50 9.05 -102.95
C GLU A 68 -11.40 9.40 -101.76
N ASN A 69 -12.71 9.15 -101.89
CA ASN A 69 -13.67 9.36 -100.80
C ASN A 69 -13.44 8.40 -99.63
N LEU A 70 -13.07 7.15 -99.89
CA LEU A 70 -12.69 6.19 -98.84
C LEU A 70 -11.42 6.63 -98.12
N TRP A 71 -10.41 7.09 -98.86
CA TRP A 71 -9.16 7.58 -98.29
C TRP A 71 -9.38 8.79 -97.38
N LYS A 72 -10.17 9.78 -97.84
CA LYS A 72 -10.58 10.93 -97.01
C LYS A 72 -11.36 10.53 -95.75
N LYS A 73 -12.23 9.52 -95.84
CA LYS A 73 -12.97 8.99 -94.68
C LYS A 73 -12.04 8.30 -93.71
N GLU A 74 -11.09 7.51 -94.20
CA GLU A 74 -10.08 6.84 -93.38
C GLU A 74 -9.21 7.85 -92.62
N GLU A 75 -8.74 8.90 -93.31
CA GLU A 75 -7.93 9.95 -92.70
C GLU A 75 -8.70 10.71 -91.61
N LYS A 76 -9.96 11.09 -91.88
CA LYS A 76 -10.85 11.67 -90.86
C LYS A 76 -11.07 10.75 -89.66
N MET A 77 -11.19 9.44 -89.88
CA MET A 77 -11.33 8.46 -88.81
C MET A 77 -10.05 8.36 -87.96
N LYS A 78 -8.87 8.36 -88.61
CA LYS A 78 -7.57 8.36 -87.92
C LYS A 78 -7.40 9.62 -87.06
N GLU A 79 -7.74 10.79 -87.59
CA GLU A 79 -7.72 12.04 -86.83
C GLU A 79 -8.69 12.01 -85.64
N ALA A 80 -9.90 11.49 -85.84
CA ALA A 80 -10.90 11.36 -84.78
C ALA A 80 -10.40 10.42 -83.67
N LEU A 81 -9.80 9.27 -84.03
CA LEU A 81 -9.20 8.34 -83.06
C LEU A 81 -8.10 9.01 -82.23
N LEU A 82 -7.21 9.78 -82.85
CA LEU A 82 -6.17 10.52 -82.13
C LEU A 82 -6.76 11.56 -81.16
N LYS A 83 -7.82 12.27 -81.58
CA LYS A 83 -8.54 13.23 -80.72
C LYS A 83 -9.23 12.52 -79.55
N PHE A 84 -9.85 11.36 -79.78
CA PHE A 84 -10.49 10.57 -78.73
C PHE A 84 -9.46 10.00 -77.75
N ASP A 85 -8.36 9.42 -78.21
CA ASP A 85 -7.29 8.92 -77.34
C ASP A 85 -6.72 10.05 -76.46
N LYS A 86 -6.47 11.23 -77.05
CA LYS A 86 -6.06 12.42 -76.30
C LYS A 86 -7.11 12.83 -75.26
N PHE A 87 -8.39 12.85 -75.63
CA PHE A 87 -9.48 13.17 -74.72
C PHE A 87 -9.58 12.19 -73.54
N ILE A 88 -9.47 10.88 -73.80
CA ILE A 88 -9.47 9.85 -72.75
C ILE A 88 -8.29 10.06 -71.80
N LYS A 89 -7.07 10.23 -72.32
CA LYS A 89 -5.87 10.50 -71.50
C LYS A 89 -6.02 11.76 -70.64
N GLU A 90 -6.56 12.84 -71.22
CA GLU A 90 -6.81 14.08 -70.48
C GLU A 90 -7.91 13.92 -69.41
N ASN A 91 -8.97 13.19 -69.72
CA ASN A 91 -10.05 12.91 -68.78
C ASN A 91 -9.55 12.03 -67.62
N ASP A 92 -8.82 10.97 -67.91
CA ASP A 92 -8.18 10.10 -66.90
C ASP A 92 -7.18 10.87 -66.04
N ALA A 93 -6.42 11.80 -66.63
CA ALA A 93 -5.52 12.68 -65.89
C ALA A 93 -6.30 13.67 -65.00
N LYS A 94 -7.46 14.18 -65.43
CA LYS A 94 -8.34 15.03 -64.59
C LYS A 94 -8.97 14.21 -63.46
N ARG A 95 -9.50 13.03 -63.76
CA ARG A 95 -10.06 12.08 -62.78
C ARG A 95 -9.02 11.70 -61.74
N SER A 96 -7.82 11.29 -62.17
CA SER A 96 -6.72 10.91 -61.27
C SER A 96 -6.27 12.06 -60.38
N ARG A 97 -6.18 13.30 -60.92
CA ARG A 97 -5.90 14.49 -60.12
C ARG A 97 -7.00 14.79 -59.09
N GLY A 98 -8.27 14.65 -59.50
CA GLY A 98 -9.43 14.80 -58.62
C GLY A 98 -9.41 13.81 -57.46
N ILE A 99 -9.17 12.52 -57.76
CA ILE A 99 -9.06 11.45 -56.75
C ILE A 99 -7.89 11.73 -55.79
N ARG A 100 -6.69 12.05 -56.31
CA ARG A 100 -5.54 12.36 -55.46
C ARG A 100 -5.80 13.57 -54.55
N LYS A 101 -6.42 14.63 -55.07
CA LYS A 101 -6.75 15.82 -54.28
C LYS A 101 -7.79 15.49 -53.19
N ALA A 102 -8.81 14.71 -53.52
CA ALA A 102 -9.81 14.26 -52.55
C ALA A 102 -9.17 13.39 -51.45
N GLU A 103 -8.26 12.48 -51.81
CA GLU A 103 -7.57 11.63 -50.85
C GLU A 103 -6.65 12.44 -49.92
N LEU A 104 -5.87 13.37 -50.47
CA LEU A 104 -5.05 14.29 -49.67
C LEU A 104 -5.90 15.11 -48.70
N GLN A 105 -7.07 15.59 -49.14
CA GLN A 105 -8.00 16.31 -48.28
C GLN A 105 -8.58 15.42 -47.18
N ARG A 106 -8.94 14.17 -47.48
CA ARG A 106 -9.43 13.21 -46.48
C ARG A 106 -8.40 12.93 -45.40
N VAL A 107 -7.14 12.70 -45.78
CA VAL A 107 -6.04 12.49 -44.84
C VAL A 107 -5.82 13.73 -43.98
N ALA A 108 -5.83 14.93 -44.58
CA ALA A 108 -5.67 16.18 -43.84
C ALA A 108 -6.81 16.43 -42.84
N VAL A 109 -8.06 16.13 -43.22
CA VAL A 109 -9.22 16.22 -42.33
C VAL A 109 -9.09 15.22 -41.18
N ALA A 110 -8.77 13.96 -41.46
CA ALA A 110 -8.60 12.94 -40.42
C ALA A 110 -7.48 13.29 -39.42
N GLN A 111 -6.37 13.87 -39.90
CA GLN A 111 -5.31 14.36 -39.03
C GLN A 111 -5.81 15.51 -38.13
N LYS A 112 -6.54 16.48 -38.70
CA LYS A 112 -7.08 17.61 -37.93
C LYS A 112 -8.17 17.19 -36.94
N GLU A 113 -8.98 16.20 -37.28
CA GLU A 113 -9.97 15.62 -36.37
C GLU A 113 -9.30 14.95 -35.17
N LYS A 114 -8.21 14.21 -35.40
CA LYS A 114 -7.41 13.62 -34.31
C LYS A 114 -6.79 14.71 -33.43
N GLU A 115 -6.12 15.70 -34.01
CA GLU A 115 -5.54 16.83 -33.28
C GLU A 115 -6.61 17.57 -32.44
N LEU A 116 -7.81 17.72 -32.98
CA LEU A 116 -8.95 18.36 -32.31
C LEU A 116 -9.47 17.51 -31.14
N GLU A 117 -9.50 16.19 -31.27
CA GLU A 117 -9.89 15.28 -30.19
C GLU A 117 -8.85 15.28 -29.07
N ASP A 118 -7.57 15.19 -29.41
CA ASP A 118 -6.46 15.27 -28.45
C ASP A 118 -6.52 16.60 -27.66
N LEU A 119 -6.74 17.72 -28.37
CA LEU A 119 -6.83 19.05 -27.74
C LEU A 119 -8.08 19.21 -26.87
N LYS A 120 -9.21 18.59 -27.25
CA LYS A 120 -10.43 18.57 -26.41
C LYS A 120 -10.19 17.80 -25.11
N GLN A 121 -9.48 16.67 -25.17
CA GLN A 121 -9.13 15.90 -23.98
C GLN A 121 -8.23 16.71 -23.06
N GLU A 122 -7.17 17.33 -23.59
CA GLU A 122 -6.29 18.22 -22.81
C GLU A 122 -7.07 19.38 -22.18
N TYR A 123 -7.96 20.01 -22.94
CA TYR A 123 -8.82 21.08 -22.44
C TYR A 123 -9.70 20.63 -21.27
N SER A 124 -10.29 19.42 -21.35
CA SER A 124 -11.10 18.86 -20.28
C SER A 124 -10.30 18.61 -19.00
N ILE A 125 -9.05 18.11 -19.13
CA ILE A 125 -8.14 17.87 -18.02
C ILE A 125 -7.75 19.20 -17.36
N LEU A 126 -7.41 20.20 -18.16
CA LEU A 126 -7.06 21.54 -17.67
C LEU A 126 -8.25 22.21 -16.97
N LEU A 127 -9.47 22.05 -17.48
CA LEU A 127 -10.68 22.53 -16.82
C LEU A 127 -10.89 21.87 -15.45
N SER A 128 -10.76 20.54 -15.37
CA SER A 128 -10.85 19.82 -14.09
C SER A 128 -9.79 20.30 -13.09
N ARG A 129 -8.55 20.50 -13.56
CA ARG A 129 -7.46 21.03 -12.72
C ARG A 129 -7.76 22.44 -12.24
N ARG A 130 -8.27 23.31 -13.12
CA ARG A 130 -8.68 24.68 -12.78
C ARG A 130 -9.75 24.68 -11.71
N GLU A 131 -10.78 23.85 -11.86
CA GLU A 131 -11.87 23.73 -10.88
C GLU A 131 -11.37 23.24 -9.53
N LYS A 132 -10.52 22.20 -9.50
CA LYS A 132 -9.90 21.71 -8.26
C LYS A 132 -9.07 22.79 -7.56
N LEU A 133 -8.29 23.57 -8.32
CA LEU A 133 -7.51 24.68 -7.77
C LEU A 133 -8.42 25.80 -7.26
N GLN A 134 -9.46 26.15 -8.01
CA GLN A 134 -10.44 27.15 -7.59
C GLN A 134 -11.12 26.75 -6.29
N ASN A 135 -11.53 25.48 -6.15
CA ASN A 135 -12.12 24.95 -4.93
C ASN A 135 -11.15 24.96 -3.74
N ARG A 136 -9.85 24.77 -3.99
CA ARG A 136 -8.82 24.92 -2.93
C ARG A 136 -8.69 26.38 -2.51
N VAL A 137 -8.67 27.30 -3.47
CA VAL A 137 -8.59 28.75 -3.20
C VAL A 137 -9.82 29.21 -2.43
N THR A 138 -11.03 28.88 -2.87
CA THR A 138 -12.27 29.31 -2.18
C THR A 138 -12.35 28.80 -0.75
N ARG A 139 -11.95 27.55 -0.48
CA ARG A 139 -11.81 27.03 0.89
C ARG A 139 -10.77 27.80 1.70
N ALA A 140 -9.62 28.13 1.10
CA ALA A 140 -8.56 28.88 1.75
C ALA A 140 -8.93 30.36 2.02
N THR A 141 -9.78 30.95 1.17
CA THR A 141 -10.22 32.35 1.29
C THR A 141 -10.92 32.63 2.63
N VAL A 142 -11.65 31.66 3.18
CA VAL A 142 -12.30 31.81 4.50
C VAL A 142 -11.26 32.07 5.60
N TYR A 143 -10.18 31.28 5.62
CA TYR A 143 -9.10 31.45 6.60
C TYR A 143 -8.33 32.74 6.36
N HIS A 144 -8.07 33.10 5.09
CA HIS A 144 -7.42 34.37 4.77
C HIS A 144 -8.25 35.57 5.23
N LEU A 145 -9.57 35.56 5.00
CA LEU A 145 -10.47 36.63 5.44
C LEU A 145 -10.53 36.73 6.97
N PHE A 146 -10.56 35.58 7.65
CA PHE A 146 -10.46 35.52 9.11
C PHE A 146 -9.15 36.14 9.60
N LEU A 147 -8.00 35.72 9.06
CA LEU A 147 -6.69 36.25 9.45
C LEU A 147 -6.55 37.74 9.12
N ALA A 148 -7.10 38.21 8.00
CA ALA A 148 -7.17 39.62 7.68
C ALA A 148 -7.99 40.42 8.70
N THR A 149 -9.09 39.83 9.20
CA THR A 149 -9.92 40.44 10.25
C THR A 149 -9.18 40.50 11.58
N VAL A 150 -8.52 39.40 11.97
CA VAL A 150 -7.69 39.34 13.20
C VAL A 150 -6.52 40.31 13.11
N GLY A 151 -5.86 40.43 11.96
CA GLY A 151 -4.79 41.40 11.73
C GLY A 151 -5.27 42.84 11.88
N LYS A 152 -6.45 43.19 11.34
CA LYS A 152 -7.05 44.53 11.53
C LYS A 152 -7.37 44.82 12.99
N MET A 153 -7.84 43.83 13.74
CA MET A 153 -8.18 44.00 15.17
C MET A 153 -6.92 44.09 16.04
N SER A 154 -5.87 43.35 15.68
CA SER A 154 -4.62 43.30 16.42
C SER A 154 -3.60 44.27 15.83
N LYS A 155 -3.47 45.46 16.42
CA LYS A 155 -2.43 46.46 16.07
C LYS A 155 -0.98 45.97 16.24
N LYS A 156 -0.77 44.74 16.73
CA LYS A 156 0.56 44.17 17.01
C LYS A 156 1.19 43.48 15.79
N PHE A 157 0.43 43.20 14.75
CA PHE A 157 0.92 42.51 13.56
C PHE A 157 0.74 43.38 12.32
N GLU A 158 1.81 43.55 11.57
CA GLU A 158 1.84 44.33 10.32
C GLU A 158 1.07 43.62 9.21
N ASP A 159 1.38 42.32 8.98
CA ASP A 159 0.76 41.51 7.92
C ASP A 159 0.45 40.07 8.38
N ILE A 160 -0.41 39.39 7.61
CA ILE A 160 -0.77 37.98 7.84
C ILE A 160 0.45 37.05 7.87
N PRO A 161 1.45 37.15 6.95
CA PRO A 161 2.64 36.31 7.02
C PRO A 161 3.47 36.54 8.29
N HIS A 162 3.53 37.77 8.80
CA HIS A 162 4.22 38.06 10.06
C HIS A 162 3.51 37.39 11.25
N LEU A 163 2.17 37.43 11.28
CA LEU A 163 1.38 36.68 12.26
C LEU A 163 1.65 35.18 12.21
N ILE A 164 1.69 34.59 11.01
CA ILE A 164 1.99 33.16 10.82
C ILE A 164 3.40 32.83 11.32
N SER A 165 4.41 33.60 10.93
CA SER A 165 5.80 33.40 11.37
C SER A 165 5.95 33.47 12.89
N ARG A 166 5.25 34.41 13.54
CA ARG A 166 5.22 34.48 15.01
C ARG A 166 4.56 33.24 15.60
N PHE A 167 3.45 32.78 15.03
CA PHE A 167 2.76 31.57 15.48
C PHE A 167 3.65 30.33 15.32
N ASP A 168 4.35 30.19 14.20
CA ASP A 168 5.30 29.09 13.96
C ASP A 168 6.43 29.12 15.00
N THR A 169 6.99 30.30 15.28
CA THR A 169 8.02 30.46 16.33
C THR A 169 7.48 30.06 17.69
N LEU A 170 6.24 30.43 18.01
CA LEU A 170 5.59 30.04 19.27
C LEU A 170 5.33 28.52 19.36
N LEU A 171 4.94 27.88 18.25
CA LEU A 171 4.79 26.42 18.22
C LEU A 171 6.13 25.72 18.47
N VAL A 172 7.18 26.15 17.78
CA VAL A 172 8.54 25.61 18.01
C VAL A 172 8.97 25.82 19.46
N THR A 173 8.73 27.00 20.01
CA THR A 173 9.09 27.32 21.41
C THR A 173 8.29 26.47 22.39
N ARG A 174 6.99 26.27 22.15
CA ARG A 174 6.14 25.39 22.96
C ARG A 174 6.67 23.96 22.94
N ASP A 175 7.00 23.43 21.77
CA ASP A 175 7.48 22.06 21.63
C ASP A 175 8.83 21.88 22.34
N GLN A 176 9.74 22.87 22.24
CA GLN A 176 11.00 22.89 23.00
C GLN A 176 10.77 22.93 24.51
N LEU A 177 9.87 23.78 25.00
CA LEU A 177 9.54 23.88 26.43
C LEU A 177 8.89 22.60 26.94
N GLN A 178 8.04 21.96 26.14
CA GLN A 178 7.41 20.69 26.48
C GLN A 178 8.44 19.58 26.59
N GLU A 179 9.36 19.47 25.63
CA GLU A 179 10.43 18.47 25.69
C GLU A 179 11.40 18.75 26.86
N HIS A 180 11.73 20.01 27.12
CA HIS A 180 12.51 20.36 28.30
C HIS A 180 11.77 19.99 29.60
N GLY A 181 10.47 20.25 29.69
CA GLY A 181 9.63 19.86 30.83
C GLY A 181 9.61 18.35 31.05
N ARG A 182 9.46 17.56 29.98
CA ARG A 182 9.56 16.09 30.05
C ARG A 182 10.95 15.65 30.51
N GLY A 183 12.00 16.33 30.06
CA GLY A 183 13.38 16.10 30.50
C GLY A 183 13.58 16.40 31.99
N THR A 184 12.96 17.44 32.53
CA THR A 184 13.02 17.73 33.98
C THR A 184 12.17 16.76 34.80
N ASP A 185 11.00 16.37 34.32
CA ASP A 185 10.13 15.40 34.99
C ASP A 185 10.79 14.03 35.08
N THR A 186 11.44 13.58 34.01
CA THR A 186 12.19 12.31 34.02
C THR A 186 13.39 12.34 34.97
N LYS A 187 14.13 13.45 35.04
CA LYS A 187 15.23 13.63 36.01
C LYS A 187 14.72 13.61 37.44
N THR A 188 13.69 14.39 37.74
CA THR A 188 13.13 14.48 39.11
C THR A 188 12.48 13.16 39.53
N GLU A 189 11.83 12.43 38.62
CA GLU A 189 11.34 11.08 38.92
C GLU A 189 12.50 10.11 39.17
N GLY A 190 13.59 10.20 38.40
CA GLY A 190 14.84 9.47 38.66
C GLY A 190 15.36 9.71 40.08
N GLU A 191 15.60 10.97 40.46
CA GLU A 191 16.05 11.35 41.81
C GLU A 191 15.08 10.87 42.90
N ARG A 192 13.76 10.96 42.68
CA ARG A 192 12.73 10.44 43.60
C ARG A 192 12.77 8.92 43.74
N THR A 193 13.04 8.19 42.66
CA THR A 193 13.20 6.73 42.73
C THR A 193 14.46 6.33 43.48
N GLU A 194 15.58 7.05 43.27
CA GLU A 194 16.82 6.82 44.00
C GLU A 194 16.66 7.11 45.49
N LEU A 195 16.01 8.22 45.85
CA LEU A 195 15.71 8.54 47.24
C LEU A 195 14.81 7.49 47.89
N ARG A 196 13.74 7.05 47.20
CA ARG A 196 12.87 5.98 47.69
C ARG A 196 13.65 4.68 47.93
N ARG A 197 14.56 4.33 47.02
CA ARG A 197 15.43 3.16 47.18
C ARG A 197 16.31 3.28 48.43
N TYR A 198 16.99 4.42 48.59
CA TYR A 198 17.84 4.68 49.75
C TYR A 198 17.06 4.61 51.07
N VAL A 199 15.90 5.27 51.15
CA VAL A 199 15.04 5.25 52.34
C VAL A 199 14.58 3.82 52.68
N ASN A 200 14.18 3.04 51.68
CA ASN A 200 13.78 1.64 51.89
C ASN A 200 14.94 0.79 52.39
N GLU A 201 16.15 0.99 51.85
CA GLU A 201 17.36 0.29 52.29
C GLU A 201 17.69 0.64 53.75
N GLN A 202 17.67 1.92 54.11
CA GLN A 202 17.89 2.36 55.49
C GLN A 202 16.81 1.85 56.45
N ASN A 203 15.54 1.85 56.04
CA ASN A 203 14.46 1.28 56.84
C ASN A 203 14.64 -0.23 57.05
N SER A 204 15.12 -0.96 56.03
CA SER A 204 15.42 -2.39 56.17
C SER A 204 16.55 -2.63 57.17
N VAL A 205 17.62 -1.83 57.13
CA VAL A 205 18.71 -1.89 58.11
C VAL A 205 18.20 -1.54 59.51
N LEU A 206 17.38 -0.51 59.65
CA LEU A 206 16.80 -0.12 60.94
C LEU A 206 15.92 -1.24 61.51
N LEU A 207 15.11 -1.89 60.68
CA LEU A 207 14.31 -3.05 61.10
C LEU A 207 15.20 -4.22 61.56
N GLN A 208 16.29 -4.50 60.85
CA GLN A 208 17.26 -5.52 61.27
C GLN A 208 17.89 -5.17 62.63
N LEU A 209 18.33 -3.92 62.82
CA LEU A 209 18.91 -3.46 64.09
C LEU A 209 17.88 -3.53 65.22
N ASN A 210 16.63 -3.12 64.97
CA ASN A 210 15.56 -3.18 65.96
C ASN A 210 15.26 -4.63 66.37
N ASN A 211 15.21 -5.55 65.41
CA ASN A 211 15.07 -6.98 65.69
C ASN A 211 16.22 -7.49 66.57
N THR A 212 17.48 -7.16 66.24
CA THR A 212 18.62 -7.56 67.07
C THR A 212 18.59 -6.94 68.47
N LEU A 213 18.12 -5.70 68.61
CA LEU A 213 17.96 -5.05 69.91
C LEU A 213 16.90 -5.79 70.74
N SER A 214 15.78 -6.15 70.12
CA SER A 214 14.72 -6.91 70.78
C SER A 214 15.20 -8.30 71.22
N GLU A 215 15.98 -8.99 70.39
CA GLU A 215 16.63 -10.27 70.75
C GLU A 215 17.59 -10.12 71.93
N ARG A 216 18.40 -9.06 71.97
CA ARG A 216 19.31 -8.81 73.10
C ARG A 216 18.57 -8.42 74.37
N GLN A 217 17.47 -7.68 74.25
CA GLN A 217 16.64 -7.31 75.39
C GLN A 217 15.97 -8.55 76.00
N THR A 218 15.44 -9.46 75.18
CA THR A 218 14.82 -10.70 75.68
C THR A 218 15.85 -11.63 76.33
N GLU A 219 17.06 -11.70 75.77
CA GLU A 219 18.19 -12.42 76.37
C GLU A 219 18.55 -11.82 77.74
N LEU A 220 18.68 -10.50 77.84
CA LEU A 220 18.97 -9.81 79.10
C LEU A 220 17.87 -10.05 80.14
N ASP A 221 16.61 -9.90 79.77
CA ASP A 221 15.47 -10.11 80.67
C ASP A 221 15.43 -11.56 81.18
N SER A 222 15.81 -12.53 80.32
CA SER A 222 15.91 -13.95 80.72
C SER A 222 17.01 -14.19 81.77
N VAL A 223 18.19 -13.60 81.57
CA VAL A 223 19.32 -13.71 82.51
C VAL A 223 19.01 -13.02 83.82
N LEU A 224 18.39 -11.84 83.79
CA LEU A 224 17.97 -11.12 84.99
C LEU A 224 16.89 -11.88 85.76
N SER A 225 15.92 -12.49 85.06
CA SER A 225 14.91 -13.35 85.69
C SER A 225 15.54 -14.55 86.38
N GLU A 226 16.53 -15.20 85.73
CA GLU A 226 17.26 -16.31 86.31
C GLU A 226 18.10 -15.87 87.54
N ALA A 227 18.79 -14.73 87.46
CA ALA A 227 19.55 -14.18 88.57
C ALA A 227 18.64 -13.89 89.78
N CYS A 228 17.50 -13.24 89.56
CA CYS A 228 16.50 -12.97 90.60
C CYS A 228 15.96 -14.27 91.23
N ARG A 229 15.73 -15.31 90.42
CA ARG A 229 15.35 -16.65 90.93
C ARG A 229 16.42 -17.21 91.86
N TRP A 230 17.69 -17.16 91.45
CA TRP A 230 18.80 -17.65 92.27
C TRP A 230 18.96 -16.84 93.56
N GLU A 231 18.87 -15.51 93.49
CA GLU A 231 18.89 -14.65 94.68
C GLU A 231 17.75 -14.97 95.66
N TYR A 232 16.53 -15.19 95.15
CA TYR A 232 15.40 -15.62 95.98
C TYR A 232 15.70 -16.96 96.67
N THR A 233 16.18 -17.96 95.94
CA THR A 233 16.54 -19.26 96.52
C THR A 233 17.65 -19.14 97.55
N TRP A 234 18.66 -18.31 97.28
CA TRP A 234 19.77 -18.05 98.20
C TRP A 234 19.29 -17.39 99.49
N ASN A 235 18.48 -16.34 99.39
CA ASN A 235 17.89 -15.66 100.54
C ASN A 235 17.01 -16.62 101.36
N HIS A 236 16.26 -17.51 100.71
CA HIS A 236 15.45 -18.51 101.40
C HIS A 236 16.32 -19.54 102.16
N ILE A 237 17.40 -20.03 101.54
CA ILE A 237 18.37 -20.91 102.19
C ILE A 237 19.01 -20.19 103.38
N GLN A 238 19.46 -18.96 103.19
CA GLN A 238 20.09 -18.17 104.24
C GLN A 238 19.13 -17.88 105.40
N ALA A 239 17.87 -17.54 105.13
CA ALA A 239 16.86 -17.32 106.16
C ALA A 239 16.56 -18.61 106.94
N THR A 240 16.47 -19.75 106.24
CA THR A 240 16.27 -21.06 106.86
C THR A 240 17.46 -21.43 107.74
N ALA A 241 18.68 -21.30 107.24
CA ALA A 241 19.90 -21.54 108.00
C ALA A 241 20.01 -20.62 109.23
N ALA A 242 19.65 -19.34 109.11
CA ALA A 242 19.62 -18.41 110.23
C ALA A 242 18.58 -18.83 111.30
N LYS A 243 17.40 -19.30 110.87
CA LYS A 243 16.37 -19.82 111.78
C LYS A 243 16.83 -21.09 112.49
N GLU A 244 17.44 -22.03 111.78
CA GLU A 244 18.01 -23.26 112.36
C GLU A 244 19.15 -22.93 113.32
N THR A 245 20.02 -22.00 112.97
CA THR A 245 21.12 -21.53 113.84
C THR A 245 20.58 -20.86 115.11
N LEU A 246 19.53 -20.03 114.99
CA LEU A 246 18.88 -19.42 116.14
C LEU A 246 18.21 -20.46 117.04
N MET A 247 17.49 -21.42 116.44
CA MET A 247 16.84 -22.51 117.19
C MET A 247 17.87 -23.38 117.90
N LEU A 248 18.99 -23.72 117.24
CA LEU A 248 20.11 -24.40 117.86
C LEU A 248 20.64 -23.58 119.04
N GLY A 249 20.89 -22.28 118.85
CA GLY A 249 21.33 -21.38 119.92
C GLY A 249 20.35 -21.33 121.10
N GLN A 250 19.04 -21.29 120.85
CA GLN A 250 18.00 -21.33 121.88
C GLN A 250 17.98 -22.66 122.64
N ILE A 251 18.12 -23.79 121.93
CA ILE A 251 18.22 -25.12 122.56
C ILE A 251 19.47 -25.16 123.44
N LYS A 252 20.63 -24.73 122.93
CA LYS A 252 21.87 -24.65 123.70
C LYS A 252 21.69 -23.81 124.96
N PHE A 253 21.07 -22.64 124.85
CA PHE A 253 20.87 -21.74 125.98
C PHE A 253 19.85 -22.28 127.01
N ALA A 254 18.75 -22.90 126.55
CA ALA A 254 17.77 -23.52 127.42
C ALA A 254 18.33 -24.74 128.16
N THR A 255 19.09 -25.59 127.46
CA THR A 255 19.85 -26.69 128.05
C THR A 255 20.81 -26.18 129.10
N LEU A 256 21.65 -25.20 128.75
CA LEU A 256 22.62 -24.62 129.68
C LEU A 256 21.94 -24.04 130.93
N ASN A 257 20.84 -23.31 130.75
CA ASN A 257 20.06 -22.76 131.86
C ASN A 257 19.45 -23.86 132.75
N LEU A 258 18.92 -24.94 132.16
CA LEU A 258 18.40 -26.08 132.92
C LEU A 258 19.51 -26.81 133.68
N TYR A 259 20.69 -26.99 133.07
CA TYR A 259 21.86 -27.56 133.71
C TYR A 259 22.32 -26.72 134.92
N HIS A 260 22.32 -25.40 134.78
CA HIS A 260 22.57 -24.50 135.91
C HIS A 260 21.49 -24.59 137.00
N PHE A 261 20.21 -24.73 136.61
CA PHE A 261 19.11 -24.83 137.57
C PHE A 261 19.20 -26.07 138.46
N ILE A 262 19.66 -27.20 137.92
CA ILE A 262 19.89 -28.43 138.69
C ILE A 262 21.20 -28.41 139.50
N GLY A 263 21.86 -27.24 139.60
CA GLY A 263 23.08 -27.04 140.39
C GLY A 263 24.37 -27.36 139.63
N GLY A 264 24.31 -27.57 138.31
CA GLY A 264 25.48 -27.75 137.46
C GLY A 264 26.31 -26.46 137.36
N ASP A 265 27.61 -26.58 137.59
CA ASP A 265 28.55 -25.47 137.51
C ASP A 265 29.33 -25.54 136.20
N THR A 266 29.54 -24.39 135.56
CA THR A 266 30.29 -24.32 134.30
C THR A 266 31.58 -23.57 134.52
N GLY A 267 32.72 -24.17 134.16
CA GLY A 267 34.05 -23.55 134.30
C GLY A 267 34.84 -23.95 135.55
N LYS A 268 34.39 -24.98 136.30
CA LYS A 268 35.19 -25.67 137.33
C LYS A 268 35.74 -27.00 136.79
N GLU A 269 36.81 -27.53 137.38
CA GLU A 269 37.49 -28.76 136.91
C GLU A 269 36.56 -30.00 136.81
N GLU A 270 35.44 -30.04 137.54
CA GLU A 270 34.44 -31.13 137.50
C GLU A 270 33.12 -30.77 136.78
N GLY A 271 33.01 -29.55 136.23
CA GLY A 271 31.80 -29.06 135.55
C GLY A 271 31.80 -29.32 134.03
N VAL A 272 30.61 -29.42 133.42
CA VAL A 272 30.51 -29.59 131.95
C VAL A 272 30.84 -28.26 131.24
N GLN A 273 31.50 -28.34 130.08
CA GLN A 273 31.88 -27.17 129.29
C GLN A 273 30.66 -26.40 128.77
N ILE A 274 30.78 -25.08 128.67
CA ILE A 274 29.66 -24.17 128.30
C ILE A 274 29.08 -24.51 126.92
N GLU A 275 29.94 -24.87 125.95
CA GLU A 275 29.50 -25.16 124.57
C GLU A 275 29.06 -26.62 124.33
N ASP A 276 29.29 -27.52 125.30
CA ASP A 276 28.97 -28.94 125.17
C ASP A 276 27.54 -29.24 125.63
N THR A 277 26.60 -28.99 124.71
CA THR A 277 25.17 -29.13 124.96
C THR A 277 24.74 -30.60 125.16
N VAL A 278 25.48 -31.56 124.61
CA VAL A 278 25.11 -32.98 124.67
C VAL A 278 25.34 -33.50 126.09
N ASP A 279 26.53 -33.25 126.64
CA ASP A 279 26.87 -33.66 128.01
C ASP A 279 26.00 -32.94 129.05
N GLN A 280 25.64 -31.67 128.81
CA GLN A 280 24.71 -30.93 129.68
C GLN A 280 23.31 -31.57 129.69
N LEU A 281 22.77 -31.94 128.53
CA LEU A 281 21.49 -32.66 128.43
C LEU A 281 21.57 -34.02 129.13
N GLU A 282 22.69 -34.73 129.02
CA GLU A 282 22.87 -36.04 129.65
C GLU A 282 22.86 -35.93 131.19
N LYS A 283 23.50 -34.91 131.75
CA LYS A 283 23.43 -34.61 133.19
C LYS A 283 22.02 -34.20 133.65
N ILE A 284 21.30 -33.40 132.85
CA ILE A 284 19.89 -33.07 133.12
C ILE A 284 19.02 -34.31 133.07
N HIS A 285 19.25 -35.21 132.10
CA HIS A 285 18.53 -36.46 131.99
C HIS A 285 18.73 -37.35 133.21
N LEU A 286 19.98 -37.55 133.64
CA LEU A 286 20.30 -38.31 134.86
C LEU A 286 19.61 -37.71 136.09
N PHE A 287 19.64 -36.38 136.25
CA PHE A 287 18.97 -35.72 137.37
C PHE A 287 17.44 -35.90 137.36
N ILE A 288 16.81 -35.81 136.18
CA ILE A 288 15.37 -36.07 136.05
C ILE A 288 15.06 -37.54 136.34
N GLN A 289 15.91 -38.47 135.89
CA GLN A 289 15.75 -39.90 136.14
C GLN A 289 15.86 -40.21 137.64
N ASP A 290 16.85 -39.62 138.33
CA ASP A 290 16.99 -39.71 139.78
C ASP A 290 15.75 -39.14 140.50
N LEU A 291 15.21 -38.00 140.06
CA LEU A 291 13.97 -37.42 140.63
C LEU A 291 12.74 -38.31 140.39
N VAL A 292 12.63 -38.94 139.21
CA VAL A 292 11.55 -39.87 138.89
C VAL A 292 11.66 -41.13 139.74
N ASP A 293 12.87 -41.64 139.97
CA ASP A 293 13.11 -42.79 140.85
C ASP A 293 12.75 -42.45 142.31
N ILE A 294 13.12 -41.25 142.80
CA ILE A 294 12.76 -40.77 144.16
C ILE A 294 11.25 -40.56 144.33
N THR A 295 10.57 -40.01 143.32
CA THR A 295 9.11 -39.75 143.39
C THR A 295 8.28 -40.99 143.06
N GLY A 296 8.83 -41.97 142.33
CA GLY A 296 8.29 -43.32 142.17
C GLY A 296 8.27 -44.10 143.48
N ASP A 297 9.29 -43.92 144.32
CA ASP A 297 9.37 -44.51 145.67
C ASP A 297 8.52 -43.78 146.74
N SER A 298 7.99 -42.59 146.42
CA SER A 298 7.16 -41.78 147.33
C SER A 298 5.64 -41.98 147.12
N ARG A 299 5.22 -43.07 146.47
CA ARG A 299 3.82 -43.57 146.52
C ARG A 299 3.66 -44.62 147.63
N PHE A 300 3.57 -44.16 148.87
CA PHE A 300 2.81 -44.78 149.97
C PHE A 300 2.38 -43.70 150.96
#